data_AF-A0A087RUJ9-F1
#
_entry.id   AF-A0A087RUJ9-F1
#
_cell.length_a   1.000
_cell.length_b   1.000
_cell.length_c   1.000
_cell.angle_alpha   90.00
_cell.angle_beta   90.00
_cell.angle_gamma   90.00
#
_symmetry.space_group_name_H-M   'P 1'
#
loop_
_entity.id
_entity.type
_entity.pdbx_description
1 polymer ?
#
loop_
_entity_poly.entity_id
_entity_poly.type
_entity_poly.pdbx_seq_one_letter_code
_entity_poly.pdbx_strand_id
1 'polypeptide(L)'
;MRNEATMLKESLKEELSRLKKKSGINANFEVLWIPKTDSAKEGEVIGNKIYIYSTNFTDALETLRHEFFDAMICSATTPYLELINVLLSVISEKAYQKKEEIVESLVRMMRHSNPVFADAFSEKDLATV
;
A
#
# COMPACT_ATOMS: atom_id res chain seq x y z
N MET A 1 -9.90 37.26 -17.89
CA MET A 1 -8.98 36.21 -17.40
C MET A 1 -9.16 35.88 -15.91
N ARG A 2 -8.97 36.80 -14.94
CA ARG A 2 -9.07 36.44 -13.48
C ARG A 2 -10.48 35.98 -13.05
N ASN A 3 -11.54 36.54 -13.63
CA ASN A 3 -12.92 36.16 -13.30
C ASN A 3 -13.31 34.80 -13.90
N GLU A 4 -12.84 34.48 -15.10
CA GLU A 4 -13.18 33.24 -15.81
C GLU A 4 -12.58 32.01 -15.12
N ALA A 5 -11.28 32.06 -14.79
CA ALA A 5 -10.62 30.98 -14.05
C ALA A 5 -11.24 30.78 -12.66
N THR A 6 -11.79 31.85 -12.05
CA THR A 6 -12.51 31.76 -10.78
C THR A 6 -13.87 31.09 -10.96
N MET A 7 -14.64 31.47 -12.00
CA MET A 7 -15.93 30.85 -12.33
C MET A 7 -15.78 29.36 -12.61
N LEU A 8 -14.79 28.95 -13.40
CA LEU A 8 -14.56 27.55 -13.71
C LEU A 8 -14.19 26.71 -12.46
N LYS A 9 -13.39 27.28 -11.55
CA LYS A 9 -13.09 26.63 -10.26
C LYS A 9 -14.34 26.47 -9.40
N GLU A 10 -15.22 27.47 -9.36
CA GLU A 10 -16.49 27.36 -8.66
C GLU A 10 -17.40 26.31 -9.30
N SER A 11 -17.44 26.22 -10.64
CA SER A 11 -18.21 25.17 -11.33
C SER A 11 -17.74 23.75 -10.97
N LEU A 12 -16.43 23.53 -10.78
CA LEU A 12 -15.93 22.23 -10.29
C LEU A 12 -16.37 21.94 -8.84
N LYS A 13 -16.40 22.96 -7.97
CA LYS A 13 -16.89 22.81 -6.60
C LYS A 13 -18.39 22.54 -6.55
N GLU A 14 -19.16 23.20 -7.41
CA GLU A 14 -20.59 22.96 -7.56
C GLU A 14 -20.85 21.54 -8.04
N GLU A 15 -20.08 21.06 -9.01
CA GLU A 15 -20.17 19.70 -9.50
C GLU A 15 -19.84 18.69 -8.39
N LEU A 16 -18.75 18.90 -7.64
CA LEU A 16 -18.41 18.05 -6.50
C LEU A 16 -19.53 18.04 -5.45
N SER A 17 -20.12 19.20 -5.16
CA SER A 17 -21.26 19.33 -4.23
C SER A 17 -22.49 18.57 -4.74
N ARG A 18 -22.76 18.64 -6.04
CA ARG A 18 -23.83 17.89 -6.70
C ARG A 18 -23.59 16.38 -6.61
N LEU A 19 -22.35 15.93 -6.83
CA LEU A 19 -21.97 14.51 -6.73
C LEU A 19 -22.17 13.99 -5.30
N LYS A 20 -21.64 14.69 -4.29
CA LYS A 20 -21.84 14.35 -2.87
C LYS A 20 -23.33 14.25 -2.49
N LYS A 21 -24.13 15.23 -2.93
CA LYS A 21 -25.58 15.24 -2.65
C LYS A 21 -26.29 14.05 -3.30
N LYS A 22 -25.96 13.72 -4.56
CA LYS A 22 -26.60 12.60 -5.27
C LYS A 22 -26.17 11.24 -4.75
N SER A 23 -24.92 11.10 -4.31
CA SER A 23 -24.41 9.84 -3.79
C SER A 23 -24.88 9.56 -2.35
N GLY A 24 -25.36 10.58 -1.63
CA GLY A 24 -25.77 10.46 -0.23
C GLY A 24 -24.59 10.29 0.73
N ILE A 25 -23.37 10.43 0.24
CA ILE A 25 -22.15 10.24 1.03
C ILE A 25 -21.64 11.59 1.52
N ASN A 26 -21.54 11.73 2.84
CA ASN A 26 -21.00 12.92 3.49
C ASN A 26 -19.46 12.88 3.55
N ALA A 27 -18.81 12.60 2.42
CA ALA A 27 -17.35 12.58 2.34
C ALA A 27 -16.81 14.02 2.29
N ASN A 28 -15.80 14.30 3.13
CA ASN A 28 -15.17 15.61 3.22
C ASN A 28 -14.16 15.87 2.08
N PHE A 29 -14.55 15.59 0.83
CA PHE A 29 -13.68 15.82 -0.33
C PHE A 29 -13.58 17.31 -0.68
N GLU A 30 -12.39 17.77 -1.05
CA GLU A 30 -12.15 19.09 -1.65
C GLU A 30 -11.59 18.91 -3.06
N VAL A 31 -12.00 19.74 -4.01
CA VAL A 31 -11.45 19.72 -5.38
C VAL A 31 -10.40 20.82 -5.54
N LEU A 32 -9.26 20.46 -6.14
CA LEU A 32 -8.17 21.35 -6.48
C LEU A 32 -7.82 21.22 -7.96
N TRP A 33 -8.09 22.28 -8.73
CA TRP A 33 -7.72 22.34 -10.14
C TRP A 33 -6.34 22.99 -10.32
N ILE A 34 -5.37 22.18 -10.74
CA ILE A 34 -3.96 22.53 -10.93
C ILE A 34 -3.53 22.04 -12.33
N PRO A 35 -3.89 22.74 -13.41
CA PRO A 35 -3.52 22.37 -14.78
C PRO A 35 -2.01 22.05 -14.93
N LYS A 36 -1.68 20.89 -15.51
CA LYS A 36 -0.30 20.49 -15.82
C LYS A 36 -0.24 19.99 -17.26
N THR A 37 0.68 20.53 -18.05
CA THR A 37 0.90 20.10 -19.45
C THR A 37 1.68 18.79 -19.55
N ASP A 38 2.48 18.49 -18.53
CA ASP A 38 3.48 17.40 -18.57
C ASP A 38 3.13 16.28 -17.57
N SER A 39 1.84 16.15 -17.22
CA SER A 39 1.37 15.12 -16.29
C SER A 39 1.04 13.84 -17.02
N ALA A 40 1.53 12.70 -16.52
CA ALA A 40 1.13 11.38 -17.00
C ALA A 40 -0.28 10.97 -16.54
N LYS A 41 -0.88 11.75 -15.62
CA LYS A 41 -2.23 11.53 -15.07
C LYS A 41 -3.08 12.77 -15.24
N GLU A 42 -4.38 12.58 -15.48
CA GLU A 42 -5.36 13.66 -15.57
C GLU A 42 -5.87 14.10 -14.19
N GLY A 43 -5.83 13.23 -13.19
CA GLY A 43 -6.18 13.54 -11.80
C GLY A 43 -5.68 12.47 -10.83
N GLU A 44 -5.85 12.74 -9.54
CA GLU A 44 -5.68 11.74 -8.47
C GLU A 44 -6.34 12.18 -7.15
N VAL A 45 -6.72 11.22 -6.32
CA VAL A 45 -7.21 11.45 -4.96
C VAL A 45 -6.11 11.20 -3.93
N ILE A 46 -5.77 12.23 -3.13
CA ILE A 46 -4.82 12.12 -2.02
C ILE A 46 -5.52 12.57 -0.74
N GLY A 47 -5.72 11.61 0.17
CA GLY A 47 -6.47 11.84 1.40
C GLY A 47 -7.90 12.27 1.09
N ASN A 48 -8.26 13.48 1.47
CA ASN A 48 -9.58 14.07 1.23
C ASN A 48 -9.57 15.10 0.09
N LYS A 49 -8.55 15.11 -0.77
CA LYS A 49 -8.42 16.09 -1.85
C LYS A 49 -8.37 15.40 -3.20
N ILE A 50 -9.22 15.86 -4.12
CA ILE A 50 -9.25 15.45 -5.52
C ILE A 50 -8.47 16.49 -6.31
N TYR A 51 -7.31 16.08 -6.82
CA TYR A 51 -6.46 16.91 -7.67
C TYR A 51 -6.81 16.66 -9.12
N ILE A 52 -7.03 17.75 -9.86
CA ILE A 52 -7.33 17.72 -11.29
C ILE A 52 -6.20 18.43 -12.02
N TYR A 53 -5.59 17.75 -12.98
CA TYR A 53 -4.44 18.20 -13.76
C TYR A 53 -4.78 18.53 -15.21
N SER A 54 -5.96 18.11 -15.69
CA SER A 54 -6.46 18.45 -17.03
C SER A 54 -6.41 19.95 -17.30
N THR A 55 -5.98 20.33 -18.50
CA THR A 55 -5.74 21.74 -18.84
C THR A 55 -6.99 22.47 -19.30
N ASN A 56 -7.95 21.76 -19.89
CA ASN A 56 -9.25 22.31 -20.27
C ASN A 56 -10.34 21.88 -19.27
N PHE A 57 -11.41 22.68 -19.24
CA PHE A 57 -12.48 22.52 -18.26
C PHE A 57 -13.34 21.27 -18.46
N THR A 58 -13.58 20.88 -19.72
CA THR A 58 -14.39 19.71 -20.05
C THR A 58 -13.75 18.45 -19.51
N ASP A 59 -12.45 18.29 -19.76
CA ASP A 59 -11.67 17.16 -19.29
C ASP A 59 -11.50 17.19 -17.77
N ALA A 60 -11.38 18.39 -17.18
CA ALA A 60 -11.35 18.55 -15.74
C ALA A 60 -12.66 18.08 -15.05
N LEU A 61 -13.81 18.32 -15.67
CA LEU A 61 -15.11 17.83 -15.17
C LEU A 61 -15.22 16.30 -15.24
N GLU A 62 -14.83 15.71 -16.37
CA GLU A 62 -14.83 14.26 -16.54
C GLU A 62 -13.89 13.58 -15.54
N THR A 63 -12.68 14.13 -15.39
CA THR A 63 -11.71 13.66 -14.39
C THR A 63 -12.27 13.76 -12.98
N LEU A 64 -12.89 14.88 -12.60
CA LEU A 64 -13.50 15.03 -11.27
C LEU A 64 -14.54 13.94 -10.98
N ARG A 65 -15.39 13.63 -11.96
CA ARG A 65 -16.39 12.57 -11.83
C ARG A 65 -15.71 11.22 -11.66
N HIS A 66 -14.74 10.91 -12.51
CA HIS A 66 -13.98 9.66 -12.47
C HIS A 66 -13.34 9.45 -11.11
N GLU A 67 -12.52 10.40 -10.67
CA GLU A 67 -11.79 10.34 -9.39
C GLU A 67 -12.73 10.25 -8.18
N PHE A 68 -13.85 10.97 -8.22
CA PHE A 68 -14.85 10.88 -7.14
C PHE A 68 -15.44 9.48 -7.03
N PHE A 69 -15.86 8.88 -8.15
CA PHE A 69 -16.45 7.53 -8.13
C PHE A 69 -15.42 6.46 -7.81
N ASP A 70 -14.20 6.59 -8.34
CA ASP A 70 -13.11 5.67 -8.05
C ASP A 70 -12.77 5.69 -6.56
N ALA A 71 -12.61 6.88 -5.96
CA ALA A 71 -12.37 7.00 -4.52
C ALA A 71 -13.48 6.38 -3.68
N MET A 72 -14.74 6.51 -4.11
CA MET A 72 -15.87 5.87 -3.43
C MET A 72 -15.79 4.35 -3.50
N ILE A 73 -15.52 3.79 -4.68
CA ILE A 73 -15.40 2.33 -4.87
C ILE A 73 -14.20 1.81 -4.08
N CYS A 74 -13.04 2.46 -4.18
CA CYS A 74 -11.85 2.13 -3.42
C CYS A 74 -12.14 2.14 -1.92
N SER A 75 -12.84 3.16 -1.40
CA SER A 75 -13.17 3.25 0.03
C SER A 75 -14.01 2.07 0.53
N ALA A 76 -14.86 1.48 -0.32
CA ALA A 76 -15.61 0.28 0.03
C ALA A 76 -14.71 -0.97 0.08
N THR A 77 -13.62 -0.97 -0.69
CA THR A 77 -12.66 -2.09 -0.74
C THR A 77 -11.53 -2.00 0.29
N THR A 78 -11.16 -0.79 0.72
CA THR A 78 -10.06 -0.54 1.67
C THR A 78 -10.15 -1.35 2.96
N PRO A 79 -11.32 -1.47 3.64
CA PRO A 79 -11.41 -2.23 4.88
C PRO A 79 -11.04 -3.71 4.72
N TYR A 80 -11.29 -4.31 3.56
CA TYR A 80 -10.90 -5.69 3.29
C TYR A 80 -9.38 -5.83 3.12
N LEU A 81 -8.74 -4.87 2.46
CA LEU A 81 -7.28 -4.85 2.32
C LEU A 81 -6.60 -4.66 3.69
N GLU A 82 -7.13 -3.76 4.52
CA GLU A 82 -6.64 -3.55 5.88
C GLU A 82 -6.75 -4.83 6.73
N LEU A 83 -7.90 -5.51 6.67
CA LEU A 83 -8.11 -6.78 7.37
C LEU A 83 -7.12 -7.86 6.89
N ILE A 84 -6.96 -8.02 5.57
CA ILE A 84 -6.02 -8.99 5.01
C ILE A 84 -4.59 -8.70 5.44
N ASN A 85 -4.17 -7.43 5.46
CA ASN A 85 -2.83 -7.03 5.90
C ASN A 85 -2.59 -7.36 7.37
N VAL A 86 -3.59 -7.16 8.24
CA VAL A 86 -3.49 -7.56 9.65
C VAL A 86 -3.37 -9.07 9.79
N LEU A 87 -4.22 -9.84 9.09
CA LEU A 87 -4.16 -11.30 9.11
C LEU A 87 -2.80 -11.82 8.62
N LEU A 88 -2.30 -11.26 7.51
CA LEU A 88 -1.01 -11.61 6.94
C LEU A 88 0.13 -11.34 7.93
N SER A 89 0.09 -10.20 8.62
CA SER A 89 1.07 -9.84 9.65
C SER A 89 1.11 -10.88 10.78
N VAL A 90 -0.06 -11.21 11.35
CA VAL A 90 -0.16 -12.18 12.45
C VAL A 90 0.28 -13.59 12.02
N ILE A 91 -0.11 -14.03 10.82
CA ILE A 91 0.28 -15.35 10.30
C ILE A 91 1.79 -15.40 10.06
N SER A 92 2.37 -14.35 9.47
CA SER A 92 3.80 -14.28 9.16
C SER A 92 4.64 -14.29 10.43
N GLU A 93 4.21 -13.55 11.46
CA GLU A 93 4.88 -13.54 12.76
C GLU A 93 4.86 -14.93 13.42
N LYS A 94 3.70 -15.60 13.45
CA LYS A 94 3.59 -16.96 13.99
C LYS A 94 4.45 -17.97 13.23
N ALA A 95 4.46 -17.89 11.90
CA ALA A 95 5.28 -18.75 11.07
C ALA A 95 6.78 -18.54 11.37
N TYR A 96 7.20 -17.28 11.51
CA TYR A 96 8.56 -16.94 11.88
C TYR A 96 8.94 -17.49 13.25
N GLN A 97 8.11 -17.27 14.29
CA GLN A 97 8.33 -17.78 15.63
C GLN A 97 8.50 -19.31 15.62
N LYS A 98 7.63 -20.04 14.92
CA LYS A 98 7.71 -21.50 14.83
C LYS A 98 8.99 -21.97 14.14
N LYS A 99 9.41 -21.26 13.08
CA LYS A 99 10.66 -21.53 12.38
C LYS A 99 11.86 -21.35 13.33
N GLU A 100 11.90 -20.26 14.10
CA GLU A 100 12.98 -20.03 15.07
C GLU A 100 13.01 -21.11 16.17
N GLU A 101 11.87 -21.50 16.73
CA GLU A 101 11.80 -22.61 17.71
C GLU A 101 12.42 -23.91 17.18
N ILE A 102 12.14 -24.24 15.91
CA ILE A 102 12.68 -25.43 15.25
C ILE A 102 14.19 -25.30 15.05
N VAL A 103 14.65 -24.15 14.54
CA VAL A 103 16.09 -23.89 14.33
C VAL A 103 16.85 -24.00 15.65
N GLU A 104 16.35 -23.40 16.73
CA GLU A 104 16.96 -23.50 18.06
C GLU A 104 17.00 -24.93 18.59
N SER A 105 15.95 -25.72 18.36
CA SER A 105 15.92 -27.14 18.70
C SER A 105 17.01 -27.91 17.95
N LEU A 106 17.13 -27.72 16.64
CA LEU A 106 18.14 -28.37 15.80
C LEU A 106 19.56 -27.97 16.21
N VAL A 107 19.80 -26.68 16.48
CA VAL A 107 21.09 -26.19 16.98
C VAL A 107 21.44 -26.83 18.32
N ARG A 108 20.47 -26.95 19.24
CA ARG A 108 20.68 -27.66 20.51
C ARG A 108 21.05 -29.12 20.26
N MET A 109 20.33 -29.85 19.39
CA MET A 109 20.66 -31.24 19.06
C MET A 109 22.12 -31.38 18.59
N MET A 110 22.55 -30.53 17.65
CA MET A 110 23.91 -30.55 17.10
C MET A 110 25.00 -30.26 18.14
N ARG A 111 24.70 -29.45 19.17
CA ARG A 111 25.64 -29.17 20.28
C ARG A 111 25.76 -30.32 21.28
N HIS A 112 24.73 -31.13 21.44
CA HIS A 112 24.71 -32.26 22.39
C HIS A 112 25.14 -33.59 21.74
N SER A 113 25.12 -33.68 20.40
CA SER A 113 25.86 -34.72 19.70
C SER A 113 27.36 -34.47 19.87
N ASN A 114 27.97 -35.20 20.82
CA ASN A 114 29.42 -35.35 20.94
C ASN A 114 30.04 -35.62 19.55
N PRO A 115 31.25 -35.12 19.24
CA PRO A 115 31.86 -35.38 17.94
C PRO A 115 32.13 -36.87 17.80
N VAL A 116 31.25 -37.59 17.10
CA VAL A 116 31.40 -39.02 16.75
C VAL A 116 32.70 -39.27 15.94
N PHE A 117 33.35 -38.21 15.45
CA PHE A 117 34.60 -38.26 14.70
C PHE A 117 35.86 -37.88 15.48
N ALA A 118 35.80 -37.60 16.79
CA ALA A 118 37.00 -37.24 17.55
C ALA A 118 37.87 -38.45 17.96
N ASP A 119 37.33 -39.67 17.93
CA ASP A 119 38.02 -40.88 18.42
C ASP A 119 38.67 -41.73 17.31
N ALA A 120 38.72 -41.25 16.06
CA ALA A 120 39.19 -42.06 14.92
C ALA A 120 40.68 -41.87 14.54
N PHE A 121 41.46 -41.07 15.28
CA PHE A 121 42.91 -40.97 15.06
C PHE A 121 43.69 -41.04 16.37
N SER A 122 43.80 -42.25 16.91
CA SER A 122 44.90 -42.57 17.83
C SER A 122 46.21 -42.60 17.02
N GLU A 123 47.10 -41.64 17.27
CA GLU A 123 48.50 -41.56 16.79
C GLU A 123 49.37 -42.75 17.27
N LYS A 124 48.92 -44.00 17.07
CA LYS A 124 49.73 -45.21 17.33
C LYS A 124 50.28 -45.87 16.07
N ASP A 125 49.92 -45.39 14.88
CA ASP A 125 50.35 -45.99 13.61
C ASP A 125 51.45 -45.23 12.87
N LEU A 126 52.10 -44.22 13.49
CA LEU A 126 53.25 -43.52 12.89
C LEU A 126 54.62 -43.98 13.41
N ALA A 127 54.67 -45.08 14.15
CA ALA A 127 55.92 -45.77 14.43
C ALA A 127 55.95 -47.11 13.68
N THR A 128 56.95 -47.23 12.78
CA THR A 128 57.38 -48.44 12.04
C THR A 128 56.81 -48.58 10.63
N VAL A 129 57.48 -47.95 9.65
CA VAL A 129 58.32 -48.60 8.60
C VAL A 129 59.03 -47.49 7.82
#